data_AF-A0A7W0NAY4-F1
#
_entry.id   AF-A0A7W0NAY4-F1
#
_cell.length_a   1.000
_cell.length_b   1.000
_cell.length_c   1.000
_cell.angle_alpha   90.00
_cell.angle_beta   90.00
_cell.angle_gamma   90.00
#
_symmetry.space_group_name_H-M   'P 1'
#
loop_
_entity.id
_entity.type
_entity.pdbx_description
1 polymer ?
#
loop_
_entity_poly.entity_id
_entity_poly.type
_entity_poly.pdbx_seq_one_letter_code
_entity_poly.pdbx_strand_id
1 'polypeptide(L)'
;MTALVLFAGSALSLIIMTLLVANRQNAVPPGFPVHFSASGIPDRWGVPSLLWRLPLMAAMLTLMNLLVAWTAAPHDRFASRFALCASLVLQLVVWIAVLRYLY
;
A
#
# COMPACT_ATOMS: atom_id res chain seq x y z
N MET A 1 14.57 18.07 -8.08
CA MET A 1 13.11 18.34 -8.19
C MET A 1 12.30 17.05 -8.33
N THR A 2 12.55 16.21 -9.33
CA THR A 2 11.76 14.98 -9.57
C THR A 2 11.70 13.99 -8.40
N ALA A 3 12.82 13.68 -7.74
CA ALA A 3 12.83 12.74 -6.61
C ALA A 3 11.98 13.21 -5.40
N LEU A 4 11.94 14.53 -5.15
CA LEU A 4 11.15 15.11 -4.06
C LEU A 4 9.66 15.01 -4.36
N VAL A 5 9.26 15.20 -5.63
CA VAL A 5 7.88 15.00 -6.09
C VAL A 5 7.46 13.54 -5.93
N LEU A 6 8.32 12.58 -6.30
CA LEU A 6 8.04 11.15 -6.12
C LEU A 6 7.86 10.78 -4.64
N PHE A 7 8.74 11.28 -3.78
CA PHE A 7 8.62 11.09 -2.34
C PHE A 7 7.32 11.71 -1.79
N ALA A 8 7.06 12.98 -2.08
CA ALA A 8 5.85 13.67 -1.64
C ALA A 8 4.58 12.97 -2.12
N GLY A 9 4.55 12.52 -3.38
CA GLY A 9 3.45 11.74 -3.94
C GLY A 9 3.23 10.42 -3.20
N SER A 10 4.30 9.69 -2.91
CA SER A 10 4.23 8.43 -2.16
C SER A 10 3.74 8.62 -0.71
N ALA A 11 4.17 9.70 -0.06
CA ALA A 11 3.75 10.04 1.30
C ALA A 11 2.27 10.46 1.33
N LEU A 12 1.86 11.32 0.40
CA LEU A 12 0.49 11.78 0.28
C LEU A 12 -0.47 10.63 -0.04
N SER A 13 -0.12 9.76 -0.97
CA SER A 13 -0.90 8.55 -1.30
C SER A 13 -1.11 7.65 -0.08
N LEU A 14 -0.05 7.42 0.70
CA LEU A 14 -0.10 6.61 1.92
C LEU A 14 -0.98 7.26 3.00
N ILE A 15 -0.90 8.59 3.17
CA ILE A 15 -1.76 9.34 4.10
C ILE A 15 -3.23 9.19 3.70
N ILE A 16 -3.55 9.42 2.42
CA ILE A 16 -4.93 9.29 1.93
C ILE A 16 -5.44 7.86 2.14
N MET A 17 -4.64 6.84 1.81
CA MET A 17 -5.00 5.43 2.01
C MET A 17 -5.30 5.13 3.47
N THR A 18 -4.45 5.61 4.37
CA THR A 18 -4.60 5.42 5.82
C THR A 18 -5.85 6.09 6.36
N LEU A 19 -6.12 7.35 5.96
CA LEU A 19 -7.33 8.07 6.36
C LEU A 19 -8.60 7.38 5.85
N LEU A 20 -8.56 6.89 4.61
CA LEU A 20 -9.71 6.23 3.99
C LEU A 20 -10.04 4.91 4.72
N VAL A 21 -9.03 4.09 5.03
CA VAL A 21 -9.22 2.86 5.82
C VAL A 21 -9.72 3.19 7.23
N ALA A 22 -9.13 4.18 7.91
CA ALA A 22 -9.54 4.60 9.24
C ALA A 22 -11.02 5.01 9.32
N ASN A 23 -11.49 5.75 8.30
CA ASN A 23 -12.86 6.26 8.24
C ASN A 23 -13.89 5.21 7.79
N ARG A 24 -13.49 4.20 7.00
CA ARG A 24 -14.41 3.24 6.38
C ARG A 24 -14.39 1.84 6.99
N GLN A 25 -13.42 1.52 7.85
CA GLN A 25 -13.33 0.19 8.49
C GLN A 25 -14.62 -0.28 9.18
N ASN A 26 -15.38 0.64 9.78
CA ASN A 26 -16.62 0.31 10.52
C ASN A 26 -17.82 0.07 9.60
N ALA A 27 -17.71 0.45 8.32
CA ALA A 27 -18.75 0.23 7.32
C ALA A 27 -18.63 -1.14 6.64
N VAL A 28 -17.55 -1.89 6.90
CA VAL A 28 -17.29 -3.19 6.28
C VAL A 28 -18.04 -4.29 7.04
N PRO A 29 -18.66 -5.26 6.34
CA PRO A 29 -19.30 -6.39 6.99
C PRO A 29 -18.35 -7.12 7.95
N PRO A 30 -18.86 -7.70 9.05
CA PRO A 30 -18.05 -8.34 10.09
C PRO A 30 -17.22 -9.53 9.62
N GLY A 31 -17.47 -10.06 8.42
CA GLY A 31 -16.63 -11.04 7.75
C GLY A 31 -16.52 -10.74 6.25
N PHE A 32 -15.30 -10.67 5.75
CA PHE A 32 -15.01 -10.63 4.30
C PHE A 32 -14.03 -11.75 3.92
N PRO A 33 -14.16 -12.33 2.71
CA PRO A 33 -13.27 -13.40 2.27
C PRO A 33 -11.88 -12.85 1.96
N VAL A 34 -10.88 -13.35 2.69
CA VAL A 34 -9.44 -12.99 2.55
C VAL A 34 -8.71 -13.98 1.65
N HIS A 35 -9.23 -15.20 1.55
CA HIS A 35 -8.65 -16.26 0.74
C HIS A 35 -9.75 -17.12 0.12
N PHE A 36 -9.59 -17.39 -1.17
CA PHE A 36 -10.42 -18.33 -1.91
C PHE A 36 -9.61 -19.60 -2.17
N SER A 37 -10.21 -20.76 -1.91
CA SER A 37 -9.64 -22.05 -2.27
C SER A 37 -9.57 -22.22 -3.80
N ALA A 38 -8.85 -23.25 -4.28
CA ALA A 38 -8.76 -23.56 -5.71
C ALA A 38 -10.12 -23.86 -6.37
N SER A 39 -11.13 -24.25 -5.58
CA SER A 39 -12.52 -24.43 -6.03
C SER A 39 -13.33 -23.13 -6.02
N GLY A 40 -12.73 -21.99 -5.69
CA GLY A 40 -13.40 -20.68 -5.65
C GLY A 40 -14.23 -20.44 -4.39
N ILE A 41 -14.21 -21.36 -3.42
CA ILE A 41 -14.96 -21.21 -2.16
C ILE A 41 -14.12 -20.39 -1.17
N PRO A 42 -14.70 -19.35 -0.53
CA PRO A 42 -14.02 -18.57 0.49
C PRO A 42 -13.73 -19.44 1.73
N ASP A 43 -12.46 -19.68 1.98
CA ASP A 43 -11.97 -20.58 3.03
C ASP A 43 -11.47 -19.80 4.27
N ARG A 44 -11.07 -18.53 4.09
CA ARG A 44 -10.68 -17.66 5.21
C ARG A 44 -11.50 -16.38 5.21
N TRP A 45 -12.16 -16.14 6.34
CA TRP A 45 -12.91 -14.93 6.62
C TRP A 45 -12.10 -14.04 7.56
N GLY A 46 -11.97 -12.76 7.21
CA GLY A 46 -11.23 -11.76 7.97
C GLY A 46 -12.14 -10.88 8.80
N VAL A 47 -11.63 -10.42 9.94
CA VAL A 47 -12.26 -9.37 10.75
C VAL A 47 -11.98 -7.98 10.16
N PRO A 48 -12.83 -6.97 10.37
CA PRO A 48 -12.63 -5.61 9.83
C PRO A 48 -11.27 -4.98 10.20
N SER A 49 -10.74 -5.27 11.39
CA SER A 49 -9.42 -4.79 11.82
C SER A 49 -8.26 -5.29 10.95
N LEU A 50 -8.46 -6.37 10.20
CA LEU A 50 -7.46 -6.91 9.28
C LEU A 50 -7.16 -5.95 8.12
N LEU A 51 -8.07 -5.02 7.80
CA LEU A 51 -7.88 -4.01 6.75
C LEU A 51 -6.71 -3.08 7.03
N TRP A 52 -6.35 -2.87 8.30
CA TRP A 52 -5.17 -2.08 8.69
C TRP A 52 -3.86 -2.67 8.20
N ARG A 53 -3.82 -3.96 7.86
CA ARG A 53 -2.63 -4.59 7.29
C ARG A 53 -2.27 -4.01 5.93
N LEU A 54 -3.26 -3.55 5.14
CA LEU A 54 -3.03 -2.98 3.81
C LEU A 54 -2.20 -1.69 3.87
N PRO A 55 -2.64 -0.61 4.56
CA PRO A 55 -1.84 0.61 4.66
C PRO A 55 -0.54 0.37 5.43
N LEU A 56 -0.51 -0.54 6.41
CA LEU A 56 0.73 -0.88 7.13
C LEU A 56 1.77 -1.53 6.21
N MET A 57 1.36 -2.50 5.37
CA MET A 57 2.25 -3.13 4.38
C MET A 57 2.72 -2.11 3.35
N ALA A 58 1.82 -1.26 2.84
CA ALA A 58 2.20 -0.18 1.93
C ALA A 58 3.23 0.77 2.56
N ALA A 59 3.06 1.10 3.85
CA ALA A 59 3.99 1.94 4.58
C ALA A 59 5.37 1.29 4.74
N MET A 60 5.43 0.02 5.15
CA MET A 60 6.69 -0.69 5.27
C MET A 60 7.42 -0.79 3.93
N LEU A 61 6.72 -1.15 2.84
CA LEU A 61 7.31 -1.22 1.51
C LEU A 61 7.79 0.14 0.99
N THR A 62 7.05 1.20 1.30
CA THR A 62 7.45 2.57 0.95
C THR A 62 8.70 2.99 1.72
N LEU A 63 8.77 2.69 3.02
CA LEU A 63 9.95 2.95 3.85
C LEU A 63 11.18 2.16 3.37
N MET A 64 11.01 0.88 3.03
CA MET A 64 12.09 0.06 2.48
C MET A 64 12.61 0.64 1.15
N ASN A 65 11.71 1.01 0.23
CA ASN A 65 12.11 1.65 -1.03
C ASN A 65 12.75 3.03 -0.81
N LEU A 66 12.31 3.78 0.20
CA LEU A 66 12.94 5.05 0.56
C LEU A 66 14.38 4.84 1.05
N LEU A 67 14.61 3.83 1.88
CA LEU A 67 15.96 3.45 2.33
C LEU A 67 16.85 3.06 1.15
N VAL A 68 16.33 2.23 0.22
CA VAL A 68 17.05 1.87 -1.01
C VAL A 68 17.33 3.11 -1.86
N ALA A 69 16.35 4.00 -2.01
CA ALA A 69 16.53 5.23 -2.78
C ALA A 69 17.57 6.17 -2.16
N TRP A 70 17.63 6.24 -0.83
CA TRP A 70 18.62 7.04 -0.09
C TRP A 70 20.03 6.49 -0.29
N THR A 71 20.23 5.18 -0.10
CA THR A 71 21.57 4.56 -0.22
C THR A 71 22.07 4.55 -1.67
N ALA A 72 21.16 4.46 -2.64
CA ALA A 72 21.48 4.54 -4.06
C ALA A 72 21.76 5.98 -4.54
N ALA A 73 21.17 7.01 -3.92
CA ALA A 73 21.29 8.41 -4.35
C ALA A 73 22.74 8.93 -4.56
N PRO A 74 23.74 8.61 -3.71
CA PRO A 74 25.12 9.05 -3.94
C PRO A 74 25.82 8.32 -5.08
N HIS A 75 25.37 7.12 -5.45
CA HIS A 75 26.00 6.29 -6.48
C HIS A 75 25.35 6.49 -7.85
N ASP A 76 24.02 6.41 -7.90
CA ASP A 76 23.25 6.52 -9.13
C ASP A 76 21.87 7.19 -8.89
N ARG A 77 21.66 8.31 -9.58
CA ARG A 77 20.41 9.06 -9.56
C ARG A 77 19.26 8.31 -10.22
N PHE A 78 19.54 7.44 -11.19
CA PHE A 78 18.54 6.61 -11.85
C PHE A 78 18.01 5.54 -10.89
N ALA A 79 18.89 4.75 -10.27
CA ALA A 79 18.52 3.74 -9.28
C ALA A 79 17.66 4.32 -8.14
N SER A 80 18.02 5.50 -7.63
CA SER A 80 17.25 6.20 -6.59
C SER A 80 15.82 6.53 -7.06
N ARG A 81 15.67 7.09 -8.27
CA ARG A 81 14.36 7.42 -8.85
C ARG A 81 13.54 6.17 -9.17
N PHE A 82 14.19 5.12 -9.64
CA PHE A 82 13.55 3.84 -9.94
C PHE A 82 12.94 3.23 -8.66
N ALA A 83 13.68 3.22 -7.55
CA ALA A 83 13.16 2.73 -6.26
C ALA A 83 11.95 3.56 -5.77
N LEU A 84 11.99 4.89 -5.89
CA LEU A 84 10.85 5.74 -5.55
C LEU A 84 9.66 5.57 -6.49
N CYS A 85 9.88 5.27 -7.77
CA CYS A 85 8.81 4.96 -8.71
C CYS A 85 8.19 3.59 -8.40
N ALA A 86 9.01 2.59 -8.08
CA ALA A 86 8.57 1.27 -7.70
C ALA A 86 7.66 1.29 -6.46
N SER A 87 7.94 2.17 -5.48
CA SER A 87 7.07 2.32 -4.31
C SER A 87 5.67 2.80 -4.68
N LEU A 88 5.54 3.75 -5.62
CA LEU A 88 4.24 4.22 -6.12
C LEU A 88 3.47 3.10 -6.84
N VAL A 89 4.15 2.29 -7.65
CA VAL A 89 3.53 1.13 -8.32
C VAL A 89 3.01 0.12 -7.29
N LEU A 90 3.80 -0.18 -6.25
CA LEU A 90 3.35 -1.04 -5.15
C LEU A 90 2.14 -0.46 -4.42
N GLN A 91 2.13 0.84 -4.15
CA GLN A 91 0.99 1.51 -3.54
C GLN A 91 -0.27 1.44 -4.42
N LEU A 92 -0.15 1.50 -5.75
CA LEU A 92 -1.29 1.31 -6.66
C LEU A 92 -1.90 -0.09 -6.52
N VAL A 93 -1.09 -1.14 -6.38
CA VAL A 93 -1.58 -2.51 -6.14
C VAL A 93 -2.34 -2.58 -4.81
N VAL A 94 -1.81 -1.94 -3.76
CA VAL A 94 -2.51 -1.89 -2.47
C VAL A 94 -3.80 -1.07 -2.57
N TRP A 95 -3.83 0.02 -3.34
CA TRP A 95 -5.05 0.79 -3.60
C TRP A 95 -6.15 -0.06 -4.21
N ILE A 96 -5.82 -0.92 -5.18
CA ILE A 96 -6.78 -1.85 -5.78
C ILE A 96 -7.39 -2.77 -4.70
N ALA A 97 -6.55 -3.29 -3.80
CA ALA A 97 -7.04 -4.11 -2.69
C ALA A 97 -7.93 -3.31 -1.74
N VAL A 98 -7.52 -2.11 -1.32
CA VAL A 98 -8.29 -1.23 -0.43
C VAL A 98 -9.66 -0.90 -1.02
N LEU A 99 -9.71 -0.51 -2.29
CA LEU A 99 -10.97 -0.17 -2.95
C LEU A 99 -11.88 -1.39 -3.06
N ARG A 100 -11.34 -2.56 -3.42
CA ARG A 100 -12.10 -3.82 -3.53
C ARG A 100 -12.72 -4.27 -2.20
N TYR A 101 -12.11 -3.96 -1.07
CA TYR A 101 -12.65 -4.35 0.23
C TYR A 101 -13.60 -3.32 0.84
N LEU A 102 -13.56 -2.08 0.37
CA LEU A 102 -14.39 -0.99 0.90
C LEU A 102 -15.62 -0.66 0.05
N TYR A 103 -15.64 -1.09 -1.21
CA TYR A 103 -16.72 -0.91 -2.18
C TYR A 103 -17.05 -2.24 -2.85
#